data_AF-A0A645A3V5-F1
#
_entry.id   AF-A0A645A3V5-F1
#
_cell.length_a   1.000
_cell.length_b   1.000
_cell.length_c   1.000
_cell.angle_alpha   90.00
_cell.angle_beta   90.00
_cell.angle_gamma   90.00
#
_symmetry.space_group_name_H-M   'P 1'
#
loop_
_entity.id
_entity.type
_entity.pdbx_description
1 polymer ?
#
loop_
_entity_poly.entity_id
_entity_poly.type
_entity_poly.pdbx_seq_one_letter_code
_entity_poly.pdbx_strand_id
1 'polypeptide(L)' 'MKQLYGIDMEQSQHPKLLEEIPPIDVVITMGCNVECPYLPCKRREDWGLNDPTGQSDQEFLAVIRTIELKIAELAKSLR' A
#
# COMPACT_ATOMS: atom_id res chain seq x y z
N MET A 1 -6.31 1.31 11.45
CA MET A 1 -4.99 1.74 11.97
C MET A 1 -5.06 2.30 13.39
N LYS A 2 -5.83 3.36 13.68
CA LYS A 2 -5.97 3.92 15.05
C LYS A 2 -6.35 2.85 16.09
N GLN A 3 -7.38 2.07 15.79
CA GLN A 3 -7.88 1.02 16.69
C GLN A 3 -6.95 -0.20 16.80
N LEU A 4 -6.32 -0.62 15.70
CA LEU A 4 -5.50 -1.85 15.66
C LEU A 4 -4.08 -1.64 16.20
N TYR A 5 -3.46 -0.51 15.84
CA TYR A 5 -2.03 -0.26 16.07
C TYR A 5 -1.76 1.05 16.82
N GLY A 6 -2.80 1.79 17.22
CA GLY A 6 -2.63 3.11 17.85
C GLY A 6 -2.10 4.20 16.90
N ILE A 7 -2.11 3.96 15.59
CA ILE A 7 -1.55 4.88 14.58
C ILE A 7 -2.67 5.72 13.97
N ASP A 8 -2.59 7.03 14.19
CA ASP A 8 -3.46 8.01 13.54
C ASP A 8 -2.87 8.50 12.21
N MET A 9 -3.34 7.89 11.12
CA MET A 9 -2.90 8.26 9.78
C MET A 9 -3.39 9.66 9.37
N GLU A 10 -4.55 10.11 9.85
CA GLU A 10 -5.16 11.39 9.43
C GLU A 10 -4.34 12.61 9.87
N GLN A 11 -3.47 12.45 10.87
CA GLN A 11 -2.59 13.53 11.34
C GLN A 11 -1.53 13.94 10.32
N SER A 12 -1.12 13.04 9.41
CA SER A 12 0.01 13.30 8.50
C SER A 12 -0.18 12.76 7.09
N GLN A 13 -1.05 11.78 6.90
CA GLN A 13 -1.27 11.10 5.63
C GLN A 13 -2.53 11.63 4.94
N HIS A 14 -2.42 11.82 3.64
CA HIS A 14 -3.52 12.23 2.76
C HIS A 14 -3.26 11.67 1.35
N PRO A 15 -4.31 11.51 0.52
CA PRO A 15 -4.14 11.18 -0.89
C PRO A 15 -3.33 12.27 -1.61
N LYS A 16 -2.40 11.85 -2.47
CA LYS A 16 -1.50 12.72 -3.25
C LYS A 16 -1.43 12.21 -4.68
N LEU A 17 -1.18 13.11 -5.63
CA LEU A 17 -0.93 12.74 -7.02
C LEU A 17 0.46 12.12 -7.18
N LEU A 18 0.64 11.31 -8.22
CA LEU A 18 1.93 10.68 -8.50
C LEU A 18 3.05 11.70 -8.77
N GLU A 19 2.70 12.87 -9.30
CA GLU A 19 3.63 13.98 -9.55
C GLU A 19 4.19 14.63 -8.26
N GLU A 20 3.52 14.42 -7.13
CA GLU A 20 3.96 14.93 -5.83
C GLU A 20 4.93 13.96 -5.12
N ILE A 21 5.17 12.78 -5.69
CA ILE A 21 6.03 11.76 -5.09
C ILE A 21 7.48 12.03 -5.49
N PRO A 22 8.44 12.04 -4.54
CA PRO A 22 9.86 12.16 -4.84
C PRO A 22 10.38 10.94 -5.63
N PRO A 23 11.64 10.94 -6.09
CA PRO A 23 12.24 9.76 -6.71
C PRO A 23 12.09 8.51 -5.82
N ILE A 24 11.67 7.40 -6.43
CA ILE A 24 11.33 6.16 -5.74
C ILE A 24 12.24 5.00 -6.16
N ASP A 25 12.74 4.25 -5.18
CA ASP A 25 13.50 3.03 -5.45
C ASP A 25 12.60 1.83 -5.70
N VAL A 26 11.50 1.73 -4.96
CA VAL A 26 10.57 0.58 -4.98
C VAL A 26 9.15 1.07 -5.18
N VAL A 27 8.46 0.52 -6.18
CA VAL A 27 7.02 0.72 -6.43
C VAL A 27 6.27 -0.54 -6.05
N ILE A 28 5.27 -0.40 -5.18
CA ILE A 28 4.32 -1.46 -4.86
C ILE A 28 2.94 -1.04 -5.37
N THR A 29 2.38 -1.79 -6.32
CA THR A 29 0.97 -1.66 -6.69
C THR A 29 0.15 -2.67 -5.89
N MET A 30 -1.05 -2.27 -5.46
CA MET A 30 -1.89 -3.08 -4.57
C MET A 30 -3.12 -3.65 -5.28
N GLY A 31 -3.05 -3.84 -6.60
CA GLY A 31 -4.22 -4.14 -7.43
C GLY A 31 -4.95 -2.87 -7.85
N CYS A 32 -5.06 -2.67 -9.16
CA CYS A 32 -5.64 -1.49 -9.75
C CYS A 32 -6.39 -1.91 -11.01
N ASN A 33 -7.68 -1.59 -11.10
CA ASN A 33 -8.47 -1.79 -12.32
C ASN A 33 -8.18 -0.71 -13.39
N VAL A 34 -7.17 0.13 -13.19
CA VAL A 34 -6.74 1.17 -14.13
C VAL A 34 -5.23 1.06 -14.42
N GLU A 35 -4.81 1.49 -15.59
CA GLU A 35 -3.39 1.50 -15.95
C GLU A 35 -2.66 2.58 -15.14
N CYS A 36 -1.69 2.17 -14.31
CA CYS A 36 -0.80 3.11 -13.66
C CYS A 36 0.24 3.65 -14.66
N PRO A 37 0.50 4.96 -14.71
CA PRO A 37 1.57 5.50 -15.55
C PRO A 37 2.94 4.94 -15.11
N TYR A 38 3.88 4.87 -16.05
CA TYR A 38 5.22 4.40 -15.77
C TYR A 38 5.93 5.36 -14.81
N LEU A 39 6.42 4.82 -13.69
CA LEU A 39 7.25 5.51 -12.73
C LEU A 39 8.64 4.88 -12.73
N PRO A 40 9.71 5.65 -12.99
CA PRO A 40 11.08 5.15 -12.88
C PRO A 40 11.35 4.63 -11.47
N CYS A 41 11.77 3.37 -11.37
CA CYS A 41 12.09 2.71 -10.11
C CYS A 41 13.08 1.57 -10.36
N LYS A 42 13.75 1.11 -9.29
CA LYS A 42 14.68 -0.03 -9.35
C LYS A 42 13.95 -1.37 -9.21
N ARG A 43 12.83 -1.38 -8.49
CA ARG A 43 12.01 -2.57 -8.24
C ARG A 43 10.54 -2.21 -8.31
N ARG A 44 9.76 -3.08 -8.96
CA ARG A 44 8.31 -2.96 -9.05
C ARG A 44 7.69 -4.30 -8.68
N GLU A 45 6.71 -4.26 -7.80
CA GLU A 45 5.89 -5.42 -7.44
C GLU A 45 4.41 -5.09 -7.56
N ASP A 46 3.63 -6.09 -7.95
CA ASP A 46 2.18 -6.04 -7.84
C ASP A 46 1.71 -7.04 -6.80
N TRP A 47 1.02 -6.55 -5.78
CA TRP A 47 0.48 -7.35 -4.71
C TRP A 47 -0.96 -7.81 -4.97
N GLY A 48 -1.62 -7.26 -6.00
CA GLY A 48 -2.92 -7.75 -6.49
C GLY A 48 -3.98 -7.89 -5.40
N LEU A 49 -4.08 -6.91 -4.49
CA LEU A 49 -5.04 -6.95 -3.39
C LEU A 49 -6.43 -6.55 -3.89
N ASN A 50 -7.46 -7.12 -3.26
CA ASN A 50 -8.83 -6.69 -3.49
C ASN A 50 -9.10 -5.38 -2.75
N ASP A 51 -9.76 -4.44 -3.41
CA ASP A 51 -10.18 -3.18 -2.78
C ASP A 51 -11.31 -3.45 -1.75
N PRO A 52 -11.09 -3.21 -0.45
CA PRO A 52 -12.11 -3.42 0.57
C PRO A 52 -13.19 -2.32 0.59
N THR A 53 -13.09 -1.29 -0.26
CA THR A 53 -14.06 -0.19 -0.31
C THR A 53 -15.50 -0.70 -0.47
N GLY A 54 -16.38 -0.24 0.41
CA GLY A 54 -17.79 -0.66 0.43
C GLY A 54 -18.04 -2.05 1.03
N GLN A 55 -17.00 -2.76 1.46
CA GLN A 55 -17.11 -4.06 2.13
C GLN A 55 -17.21 -3.90 3.65
N SER A 56 -17.30 -5.03 4.37
CA SER A 56 -17.39 -5.06 5.83
C SER A 56 -16.05 -4.74 6.50
N ASP A 57 -16.08 -4.31 7.76
CA ASP A 57 -14.88 -4.09 8.57
C ASP A 57 -13.98 -5.33 8.64
N GLN A 58 -14.56 -6.54 8.61
CA GLN A 58 -13.79 -7.79 8.60
C GLN A 58 -12.91 -7.91 7.35
N GLU A 59 -13.40 -7.47 6.19
CA GLU A 59 -12.63 -7.47 4.95
C GLU A 59 -11.50 -6.45 5.00
N PHE A 60 -11.76 -5.25 5.55
CA PHE A 60 -10.70 -4.28 5.82
C PHE A 60 -9.61 -4.86 6.74
N LEU A 61 -9.99 -5.54 7.81
CA LEU A 61 -9.04 -6.19 8.73
C LEU A 61 -8.22 -7.29 8.04
N ALA A 62 -8.83 -8.08 7.16
CA ALA A 62 -8.14 -9.11 6.40
C ALA A 62 -7.11 -8.53 5.43
N VAL A 63 -7.47 -7.46 4.71
CA VAL A 63 -6.55 -6.75 3.80
C VAL A 63 -5.40 -6.12 4.58
N ILE A 64 -5.66 -5.47 5.71
CA ILE A 64 -4.61 -4.87 6.57
C ILE A 64 -3.58 -5.92 7.00
N ARG A 65 -4.03 -7.09 7.48
CA ARG A 65 -3.12 -8.18 7.89
C ARG A 65 -2.30 -8.73 6.73
N THR A 66 -2.90 -8.81 5.54
CA THR A 66 -2.21 -9.25 4.32
C THR A 66 -1.10 -8.26 3.94
N ILE A 67 -1.38 -6.96 4.01
CA ILE A 67 -0.40 -5.89 3.78
C ILE A 67 0.74 -5.98 4.79
N GLU A 68 0.42 -6.18 6.08
CA GLU A 68 1.42 -6.31 7.15
C GLU A 68 2.41 -7.45 6.88
N LEU A 69 1.92 -8.63 6.49
CA LEU A 69 2.76 -9.78 6.14
C LEU A 69 3.66 -9.48 4.93
N LYS A 70 3.10 -8.91 3.86
CA LYS A 70 3.85 -8.57 2.65
C LYS A 70 4.91 -7.49 2.91
N ILE A 71 4.62 -6.50 3.74
CA ILE A 71 5.61 -5.50 4.18
C ILE A 71 6.76 -6.19 4.93
N ALA A 72 6.46 -7.12 5.84
CA ALA A 72 7.50 -7.84 6.58
C ALA A 72 8.40 -8.69 5.68
N GLU A 73 7.83 -9.33 4.66
CA GLU A 73 8.58 -10.06 3.62
C GLU A 73 9.42 -9.13 2.75
N LEU A 74 8.84 -8.03 2.27
CA LEU A 74 9.53 -7.01 1.49
C LEU A 74 10.73 -6.46 2.28
N ALA A 75 10.53 -6.09 3.55
CA ALA A 75 11.58 -5.56 4.42
C ALA A 75 12.75 -6.56 4.63
N LYS A 76 12.47 -7.87 4.66
CA LYS A 76 13.53 -8.89 4.70
C LYS A 76 14.28 -8.98 3.37
N SER A 77 13.59 -8.82 2.25
CA SER A 77 14.17 -8.89 0.91
C SER A 77 15.01 -7.67 0.51
N LEU A 78 14.93 -6.57 1.27
CA LEU A 78 15.66 -5.32 1.04
C LEU A 78 16.92 -5.18 1.92
N ARG A 79 17.17 -6.17 2.78
CA ARG A 79 18.40 -6.27 3.61
C ARG A 79 19.46 -7.07 2.88
#